data_AF-A0A1T4PWJ1-F1
#
_entry.id   AF-A0A1T4PWJ1-F1
#
_cell.length_a   1.000
_cell.length_b   1.000
_cell.length_c   1.000
_cell.angle_alpha   90.00
_cell.angle_beta   90.00
_cell.angle_gamma   90.00
#
_symmetry.space_group_name_H-M   'P 1'
#
loop_
_entity.id
_entity.type
_entity.pdbx_description
1 polymer ?
#
loop_
_entity_poly.entity_id
_entity_poly.type
_entity_poly.pdbx_seq_one_letter_code
_entity_poly.pdbx_strand_id
1 'polypeptide(L)'
;MIKKTAIEKLKSQIVSSYESTFDFGSYEIEESVKKIVVEKEAIMSNAFKSLSKSQYEICKALYEVSLHLKAEGSFMAWYTHIGLSKDKVSELLKRYEVFIQLPGKELYVSTLSNQAIKLLTRKDFEIDYLLEVGDLQLKKVEDIRAFINSKITKEEKVSEESNLDKIIEFNFNEFKTYENKIKVTKNIAEVKNYKKEISKLKAKLLELEELCNEKIELSINEHNLKLY
;
A
#
# COMPACT_ATOMS: atom_id res chain seq x y z
N MET A 1 -18.38 -20.67 -30.40
CA MET A 1 -18.45 -21.61 -29.24
C MET A 1 -17.25 -21.53 -28.32
N ILE A 2 -16.00 -21.52 -28.82
CA ILE A 2 -14.77 -21.63 -27.99
C ILE A 2 -14.62 -20.54 -26.90
N LYS A 3 -14.96 -19.26 -27.18
CA LYS A 3 -14.88 -18.18 -26.17
C LYS A 3 -15.85 -18.35 -24.99
N LYS A 4 -17.01 -18.98 -25.21
CA LYS A 4 -18.05 -19.14 -24.18
C LYS A 4 -17.61 -20.15 -23.12
N THR A 5 -16.99 -21.24 -23.56
CA THR A 5 -16.42 -22.30 -22.72
C THR A 5 -15.22 -21.81 -21.89
N ALA A 6 -14.38 -20.92 -22.44
CA ALA A 6 -13.25 -20.34 -21.70
C ALA A 6 -13.71 -19.39 -20.58
N ILE A 7 -14.73 -18.55 -20.85
CA ILE A 7 -15.31 -17.65 -19.85
C ILE A 7 -16.00 -18.44 -18.72
N GLU A 8 -16.72 -19.51 -19.07
CA GLU A 8 -17.37 -20.39 -18.08
C GLU A 8 -16.34 -21.09 -17.19
N LYS A 9 -15.21 -21.53 -17.75
CA LYS A 9 -14.10 -22.12 -17.00
C LYS A 9 -13.40 -21.12 -16.07
N LEU A 10 -13.23 -19.88 -16.52
CA LEU A 10 -12.69 -18.79 -15.68
C LEU A 10 -13.63 -18.46 -14.52
N LYS A 11 -14.95 -18.39 -14.78
CA LYS A 11 -15.96 -18.17 -13.74
C LYS A 11 -15.96 -19.30 -12.71
N SER A 12 -15.90 -20.55 -13.14
CA SER A 12 -15.87 -21.69 -12.21
C SER A 12 -14.60 -21.70 -11.36
N GLN A 13 -13.44 -21.34 -11.94
CA GLN A 13 -12.20 -21.19 -11.17
C GLN A 13 -12.29 -20.08 -10.11
N ILE A 14 -12.82 -18.90 -10.46
CA ILE A 14 -13.02 -17.79 -9.51
C ILE A 14 -13.88 -18.24 -8.34
N VAL A 15 -15.03 -18.88 -8.62
CA VAL A 15 -15.97 -19.36 -7.59
C VAL A 15 -15.32 -20.44 -6.71
N SER A 16 -14.55 -21.37 -7.30
CA SER A 16 -13.89 -22.43 -6.53
C SER A 16 -12.78 -21.95 -5.58
N SER A 17 -12.23 -20.77 -5.83
CA SER A 17 -11.12 -20.19 -5.04
C SER A 17 -11.59 -19.24 -3.93
N TYR A 18 -12.89 -18.96 -3.85
CA TYR A 18 -13.46 -18.00 -2.91
C TYR A 18 -14.17 -18.73 -1.77
N GLU A 19 -13.87 -18.31 -0.54
CA GLU A 19 -14.51 -18.80 0.67
C GLU A 19 -15.20 -17.62 1.38
N SER A 20 -16.50 -17.76 1.62
CA SER A 20 -17.28 -16.72 2.30
C SER A 20 -17.03 -16.80 3.80
N THR A 21 -16.75 -15.67 4.43
CA THR A 21 -16.65 -15.54 5.89
C THR A 21 -17.98 -15.10 6.52
N PHE A 22 -19.06 -15.04 5.75
CA PHE A 22 -20.38 -14.67 6.25
C PHE A 22 -20.98 -15.82 7.08
N ASP A 23 -21.49 -15.51 8.28
CA ASP A 23 -22.12 -16.51 9.14
C ASP A 23 -23.55 -16.80 8.69
N PHE A 24 -23.68 -17.70 7.71
CA PHE A 24 -25.00 -18.16 7.23
C PHE A 24 -25.83 -18.87 8.31
N GLY A 25 -25.18 -19.45 9.32
CA GLY A 25 -25.83 -20.25 10.36
C GLY A 25 -26.73 -19.42 11.25
N SER A 26 -26.25 -18.25 11.68
CA SER A 26 -27.01 -17.31 12.52
C SER A 26 -28.24 -16.71 11.84
N TYR A 27 -28.38 -16.83 10.52
CA TYR A 27 -29.50 -16.28 9.75
C TYR A 27 -30.40 -17.36 9.12
N GLU A 28 -30.20 -18.64 9.45
CA GLU A 28 -31.04 -19.76 8.99
C GLU A 28 -31.22 -19.80 7.45
N ILE A 29 -30.19 -19.42 6.70
CA ILE A 29 -30.27 -19.30 5.24
C ILE A 29 -30.26 -20.69 4.59
N GLU A 30 -31.21 -20.95 3.70
CA GLU A 30 -31.28 -22.19 2.94
C GLU A 30 -30.01 -22.45 2.11
N GLU A 31 -29.59 -23.72 2.02
CA GLU A 31 -28.38 -24.14 1.30
C GLU A 31 -28.41 -23.79 -0.21
N SER A 32 -29.61 -23.77 -0.81
CA SER A 32 -29.82 -23.35 -2.20
C SER A 32 -29.46 -21.87 -2.41
N VAL A 33 -29.85 -21.01 -1.47
CA VAL A 33 -29.57 -19.57 -1.46
C VAL A 33 -28.11 -19.31 -1.12
N LYS A 34 -27.55 -20.03 -0.14
CA LYS A 34 -26.14 -19.94 0.24
C LYS A 34 -25.21 -20.13 -0.96
N LYS A 35 -25.44 -21.14 -1.81
CA LYS A 35 -24.64 -21.36 -3.03
C LYS A 35 -24.68 -20.16 -3.98
N ILE A 36 -25.86 -19.54 -4.16
CA ILE A 36 -26.02 -18.35 -5.01
C ILE A 36 -25.26 -17.17 -4.41
N VAL A 37 -25.38 -16.95 -3.10
CA VAL A 37 -24.69 -15.85 -2.39
C VAL A 37 -23.18 -15.99 -2.53
N VAL A 38 -22.63 -17.16 -2.24
CA VAL A 38 -21.18 -17.44 -2.36
C VAL A 38 -20.69 -17.23 -3.80
N GLU A 39 -21.46 -17.66 -4.80
CA GLU A 39 -21.13 -17.40 -6.22
C GLU A 39 -21.06 -15.90 -6.52
N LYS A 40 -22.02 -15.11 -6.04
CA LYS A 40 -22.04 -13.66 -6.25
C LYS A 40 -20.94 -12.95 -5.49
N GLU A 41 -20.66 -13.37 -4.27
CA GLU A 41 -19.53 -12.85 -3.50
C GLU A 41 -18.19 -13.08 -4.21
N ALA A 42 -17.97 -14.26 -4.77
CA ALA A 42 -16.76 -14.56 -5.54
C ALA A 42 -16.61 -13.63 -6.75
N ILE A 43 -17.71 -13.39 -7.49
CA ILE A 43 -17.74 -12.46 -8.61
C ILE A 43 -17.43 -11.02 -8.14
N MET A 44 -18.07 -10.57 -7.06
CA MET A 44 -17.85 -9.24 -6.50
C MET A 44 -16.40 -9.07 -6.03
N SER A 45 -15.87 -10.03 -5.27
CA SER A 45 -14.49 -10.03 -4.78
C SER A 45 -13.47 -9.89 -5.91
N ASN A 46 -13.64 -10.67 -6.99
CA ASN A 46 -12.77 -10.56 -8.15
C ASN A 46 -12.93 -9.22 -8.90
N ALA A 47 -14.16 -8.71 -9.03
CA ALA A 47 -14.40 -7.40 -9.62
C ALA A 47 -13.75 -6.28 -8.81
N PHE A 48 -13.79 -6.33 -7.48
CA PHE A 48 -13.11 -5.39 -6.59
C PHE A 48 -11.58 -5.46 -6.73
N LYS A 49 -10.99 -6.65 -6.85
CA LYS A 49 -9.56 -6.79 -7.15
C LYS A 49 -9.16 -6.12 -8.47
N SER A 50 -9.97 -6.32 -9.52
CA SER A 50 -9.74 -5.65 -10.81
C SER A 50 -9.89 -4.13 -10.69
N LEU A 51 -10.92 -3.65 -9.98
CA LEU A 51 -11.15 -2.23 -9.76
C LEU A 51 -10.00 -1.57 -8.99
N SER A 52 -9.49 -2.25 -7.95
CA SER A 52 -8.31 -1.85 -7.18
C SER A 52 -7.09 -1.65 -8.08
N LYS A 53 -6.81 -2.63 -8.95
CA LYS A 53 -5.71 -2.53 -9.91
C LYS A 53 -5.90 -1.35 -10.86
N SER A 54 -7.11 -1.17 -11.43
CA SER A 54 -7.40 -0.02 -12.29
C SER A 54 -7.23 1.32 -11.56
N GLN A 55 -7.64 1.40 -10.30
CA GLN A 55 -7.47 2.61 -9.49
C GLN A 55 -6.00 2.92 -9.23
N TYR A 56 -5.18 1.90 -8.93
CA TYR A 56 -3.73 2.06 -8.81
C TYR A 56 -3.12 2.63 -10.09
N GLU A 57 -3.43 2.04 -11.26
CA GLU A 57 -2.90 2.50 -12.55
C GLU A 57 -3.34 3.94 -12.88
N ILE A 58 -4.59 4.31 -12.59
CA ILE A 58 -5.08 5.69 -12.76
C ILE A 58 -4.29 6.66 -11.86
N CYS A 59 -4.09 6.30 -10.59
CA CYS A 59 -3.36 7.13 -9.64
C CYS A 59 -1.90 7.31 -10.07
N LYS A 60 -1.26 6.22 -10.51
CA LYS A 60 0.11 6.20 -11.02
C LYS A 60 0.28 7.07 -12.26
N ALA A 61 -0.55 6.86 -13.29
CA ALA A 61 -0.49 7.63 -14.52
C ALA A 61 -0.67 9.13 -14.27
N LEU A 62 -1.61 9.50 -13.39
CA LEU A 62 -1.81 10.89 -13.00
C LEU A 62 -0.58 11.47 -12.30
N TYR A 63 0.05 10.71 -11.40
CA TYR A 63 1.26 11.13 -10.72
C TYR A 63 2.41 11.36 -11.70
N GLU A 64 2.67 10.39 -12.59
CA GLU A 64 3.71 10.46 -13.62
C GLU A 64 3.55 11.68 -14.53
N VAL A 65 2.33 11.93 -15.04
CA VAL A 65 2.05 13.15 -15.82
C VAL A 65 2.27 14.42 -14.98
N SER A 66 1.93 14.38 -13.70
CA SER A 66 2.14 15.53 -12.81
C SER A 66 3.62 15.89 -12.65
N LEU A 67 4.54 14.92 -12.70
CA LEU A 67 5.98 15.17 -12.62
C LEU A 67 6.48 15.99 -13.83
N HIS A 68 5.90 15.77 -15.00
CA HIS A 68 6.27 16.47 -16.22
C HIS A 68 5.59 17.85 -16.31
N LEU A 69 4.27 17.91 -16.13
CA LEU A 69 3.50 19.13 -16.41
C LEU A 69 3.48 20.15 -15.26
N LYS A 70 3.81 19.76 -14.02
CA LYS A 70 3.93 20.74 -12.93
C LYS A 70 5.13 21.67 -13.12
N ALA A 71 6.24 21.15 -13.65
CA ALA A 71 7.42 21.96 -13.94
C ALA A 71 7.14 23.05 -14.98
N GLU A 72 6.23 22.78 -15.91
CA GLU A 72 5.85 23.69 -17.00
C GLU A 72 4.64 24.57 -16.67
N GLY A 73 4.01 24.38 -15.49
CA GLY A 73 2.79 25.10 -15.09
C GLY A 73 1.53 24.69 -15.86
N SER A 74 1.61 23.69 -16.74
CA SER A 74 0.53 23.25 -17.64
C SER A 74 -0.39 22.17 -17.03
N PHE A 75 -0.03 21.61 -15.87
CA PHE A 75 -0.75 20.49 -15.25
C PHE A 75 -2.24 20.77 -15.00
N MET A 76 -2.57 21.99 -14.53
CA MET A 76 -3.97 22.38 -14.26
C MET A 76 -4.82 22.42 -15.52
N ALA A 77 -4.29 23.01 -16.60
CA ALA A 77 -4.98 23.07 -17.88
C ALA A 77 -5.20 21.66 -18.44
N TRP A 78 -4.18 20.79 -18.37
CA TRP A 78 -4.27 19.42 -18.86
C TRP A 78 -5.31 18.60 -18.11
N TYR A 79 -5.28 18.58 -16.77
CA TYR A 79 -6.24 17.74 -16.03
C TYR A 79 -7.68 18.25 -16.21
N THR A 80 -7.86 19.56 -16.39
CA THR A 80 -9.18 20.16 -16.63
C THR A 80 -9.69 19.77 -18.01
N HIS A 81 -8.82 19.73 -19.02
CA HIS A 81 -9.15 19.30 -20.38
C HIS A 81 -9.64 17.84 -20.44
N ILE A 82 -9.04 16.94 -19.65
CA ILE A 82 -9.50 15.54 -19.57
C ILE A 82 -10.69 15.34 -18.60
N GLY A 83 -11.27 16.43 -18.09
CA GLY A 83 -12.48 16.40 -17.27
C GLY A 83 -12.28 16.11 -15.78
N LEU A 84 -11.05 16.21 -15.25
CA LEU A 84 -10.80 16.06 -13.81
C LEU A 84 -10.94 17.40 -13.08
N SER A 85 -11.54 17.34 -11.89
CA SER A 85 -11.56 18.49 -10.97
C SER A 85 -10.29 18.54 -10.12
N LYS A 86 -9.94 19.73 -9.61
CA LYS A 86 -8.83 19.91 -8.66
C LYS A 86 -8.96 18.99 -7.45
N ASP A 87 -10.17 18.83 -6.92
CA ASP A 87 -10.43 17.95 -5.77
C ASP A 87 -10.19 16.49 -6.10
N LYS A 88 -10.62 16.04 -7.30
CA LYS A 88 -10.39 14.65 -7.72
C LYS A 88 -8.91 14.38 -7.97
N VAL A 89 -8.19 15.33 -8.57
CA VAL A 89 -6.74 15.24 -8.76
C VAL A 89 -6.02 15.16 -7.43
N SER A 90 -6.39 16.01 -6.47
CA SER A 90 -5.85 15.99 -5.10
C SER A 90 -6.11 14.65 -4.41
N GLU A 91 -7.32 14.11 -4.51
CA GLU A 91 -7.68 12.80 -3.97
C GLU A 91 -6.83 11.67 -4.56
N LEU A 92 -6.70 11.62 -5.88
CA LEU A 92 -5.98 10.57 -6.59
C LEU A 92 -4.46 10.63 -6.31
N LEU A 93 -3.87 11.83 -6.30
CA LEU A 93 -2.45 11.99 -5.98
C LEU A 93 -2.13 11.58 -4.54
N LYS A 94 -2.93 12.01 -3.56
CA LYS A 94 -2.75 11.58 -2.17
C LYS A 94 -2.90 10.07 -1.99
N ARG A 95 -3.88 9.46 -2.67
CA ARG A 95 -4.02 8.00 -2.64
C ARG A 95 -2.80 7.31 -3.24
N TYR A 96 -2.19 7.88 -4.27
CA TYR A 96 -0.93 7.36 -4.84
C TYR A 96 0.24 7.43 -3.85
N GLU A 97 0.34 8.49 -3.06
CA GLU A 97 1.35 8.56 -1.99
C GLU A 97 1.24 7.35 -1.06
N VAL A 98 0.03 6.96 -0.66
CA VAL A 98 -0.19 5.76 0.18
C VAL A 98 0.14 4.47 -0.55
N PHE A 99 -0.22 4.34 -1.83
CA PHE A 99 0.15 3.15 -2.63
C PHE A 99 1.67 2.94 -2.70
N ILE A 100 2.46 4.01 -2.79
CA ILE A 100 3.93 3.91 -2.83
C ILE A 100 4.49 3.41 -1.49
N GLN A 101 3.91 3.85 -0.38
CA GLN A 101 4.38 3.47 0.97
C GLN A 101 3.96 2.04 1.34
N LEU A 102 2.92 1.49 0.71
CA LEU A 102 2.36 0.17 1.03
C LEU A 102 2.37 -0.76 -0.22
N PRO A 103 3.56 -1.18 -0.70
CA PRO A 103 3.67 -2.07 -1.86
C PRO A 103 2.96 -3.41 -1.61
N GLY A 104 2.24 -3.93 -2.62
CA GLY A 104 1.50 -5.19 -2.51
C GLY A 104 0.20 -5.11 -1.70
N LYS A 105 -0.15 -3.94 -1.17
CA LYS A 105 -1.40 -3.70 -0.42
C LYS A 105 -2.43 -2.92 -1.24
N GLU A 106 -2.45 -3.06 -2.57
CA GLU A 106 -3.29 -2.27 -3.47
C GLU A 106 -4.78 -2.45 -3.15
N LEU A 107 -5.20 -3.69 -2.86
CA LEU A 107 -6.57 -3.99 -2.48
C LEU A 107 -6.97 -3.24 -1.21
N TYR A 108 -6.11 -3.22 -0.20
CA TYR A 108 -6.36 -2.49 1.05
C TYR A 108 -6.48 -0.98 0.79
N VAL A 109 -5.48 -0.37 0.14
CA VAL A 109 -5.46 1.08 -0.11
C VAL A 109 -6.64 1.54 -0.97
N SER A 110 -7.08 0.74 -1.94
CA SER A 110 -8.25 1.03 -2.77
C SER A 110 -9.57 1.11 -1.99
N THR A 111 -9.66 0.39 -0.85
CA THR A 111 -10.85 0.39 0.01
C THR A 111 -10.91 1.57 0.98
N LEU A 112 -9.82 2.33 1.12
CA LEU A 112 -9.76 3.45 2.06
C LEU A 112 -10.63 4.63 1.58
N SER A 113 -11.41 5.15 2.52
CA SER A 113 -12.20 6.36 2.30
C SER A 113 -11.28 7.56 2.02
N ASN A 114 -11.81 8.58 1.34
CA ASN A 114 -11.07 9.82 1.11
C ASN A 114 -10.64 10.50 2.43
N GLN A 115 -11.40 10.31 3.50
CA GLN A 115 -11.06 10.83 4.82
C GLN A 115 -9.89 10.05 5.45
N ALA A 116 -9.87 8.72 5.31
CA ALA A 116 -8.77 7.88 5.77
C ALA A 116 -7.47 8.24 5.02
N ILE A 117 -7.53 8.34 3.68
CA ILE A 117 -6.37 8.79 2.89
C ILE A 117 -5.89 10.16 3.36
N LYS A 118 -6.79 11.14 3.55
CA LYS A 118 -6.39 12.47 4.04
C LYS A 118 -5.73 12.43 5.42
N LEU A 119 -6.16 11.53 6.30
CA LEU A 119 -5.59 11.34 7.63
C LEU A 119 -4.17 10.76 7.52
N LEU A 120 -4.00 9.74 6.69
CA LEU A 120 -2.74 9.03 6.47
C LEU A 120 -1.69 9.83 5.69
N THR A 121 -2.12 10.83 4.92
CA THR A 121 -1.22 11.72 4.14
C THR A 121 -1.11 13.11 4.76
N ARG A 122 -1.30 13.27 6.08
CA ARG A 122 -1.03 14.55 6.73
C ARG A 122 0.49 14.78 6.78
N LYS A 123 0.91 16.04 6.78
CA LYS A 123 2.34 16.40 6.77
C LYS A 123 3.09 15.91 8.02
N ASP A 124 2.38 15.81 9.13
CA ASP A 124 2.85 15.38 10.45
C ASP A 124 2.61 13.88 10.69
N PHE A 125 2.22 13.12 9.65
CA PHE A 125 1.97 11.70 9.79
C PHE A 125 3.27 10.90 9.67
N GLU A 126 3.61 10.15 10.71
CA GLU A 126 4.80 9.29 10.70
C GLU A 126 4.61 8.10 9.75
N ILE A 127 5.65 7.82 8.97
CA ILE A 127 5.63 6.73 7.99
C ILE A 127 5.47 5.37 8.71
N ASP A 128 6.08 5.19 9.88
CA ASP A 128 5.99 3.93 10.63
C ASP A 128 4.54 3.61 11.03
N TYR A 129 3.78 4.62 11.46
CA TYR A 129 2.35 4.44 11.73
C TYR A 129 1.55 4.07 10.48
N LEU A 130 1.96 4.54 9.30
CA LEU A 130 1.30 4.21 8.04
C LEU A 130 1.51 2.73 7.70
N LEU A 131 2.74 2.25 7.89
CA LEU A 131 3.10 0.84 7.69
C LEU A 131 2.30 -0.05 8.64
N GLU A 132 2.29 0.28 9.94
CA GLU A 132 1.52 -0.48 10.94
C GLU A 132 0.01 -0.48 10.67
N VAL A 133 -0.56 0.68 10.29
CA VAL A 133 -1.99 0.77 9.89
C VAL A 133 -2.27 -0.13 8.69
N GLY A 134 -1.34 -0.18 7.74
CA GLY A 134 -1.41 -1.06 6.57
C GLY A 134 -1.32 -2.54 6.92
N ASP A 135 -0.45 -2.92 7.85
CA ASP A 135 -0.28 -4.29 8.32
C ASP A 135 -1.50 -4.78 9.11
N LEU A 136 -2.05 -3.93 9.97
CA LEU A 136 -3.29 -4.17 10.71
C LEU A 136 -4.56 -4.07 9.82
N GLN A 137 -4.41 -3.65 8.57
CA GLN A 137 -5.49 -3.40 7.62
C GLN A 137 -6.64 -2.55 8.18
N LEU A 138 -6.33 -1.52 8.99
CA LEU A 138 -7.36 -0.65 9.57
C LEU A 138 -7.99 0.21 8.47
N LYS A 139 -9.32 0.13 8.30
CA LYS A 139 -10.05 0.82 7.21
C LYS A 139 -10.86 2.02 7.69
N LYS A 140 -11.43 1.94 8.89
CA LYS A 140 -12.28 2.99 9.44
C LYS A 140 -11.43 4.13 9.97
N VAL A 141 -11.90 5.35 9.77
CA VAL A 141 -11.16 6.55 10.20
C VAL A 141 -11.05 6.60 11.72
N GLU A 142 -12.09 6.14 12.42
CA GLU A 142 -12.16 6.07 13.87
C GLU A 142 -11.12 5.10 14.43
N ASP A 143 -10.99 3.92 13.83
CA ASP A 143 -10.03 2.89 14.25
C ASP A 143 -8.59 3.37 14.00
N ILE A 144 -8.35 4.00 12.84
CA ILE A 144 -7.05 4.61 12.52
C ILE A 144 -6.71 5.71 13.54
N ARG A 145 -7.66 6.59 13.87
CA ARG A 145 -7.46 7.64 14.90
C ARG A 145 -7.19 7.06 16.27
N ALA A 146 -7.94 6.04 16.68
CA ALA A 146 -7.75 5.38 17.96
C ALA A 146 -6.36 4.74 18.06
N PHE A 147 -5.92 4.07 16.99
CA PHE A 147 -4.57 3.53 16.88
C PHE A 147 -3.50 4.61 17.05
N ILE A 148 -3.59 5.70 16.29
CA ILE A 148 -2.63 6.82 16.35
C ILE A 148 -2.59 7.42 17.77
N ASN A 149 -3.75 7.72 18.35
CA ASN A 149 -3.82 8.30 19.69
C ASN A 149 -3.22 7.35 20.73
N SER A 150 -3.38 6.04 20.56
CA SER A 150 -2.79 5.04 21.46
C SER A 150 -1.26 4.99 21.37
N LYS A 151 -0.67 5.32 20.21
CA LYS A 151 0.78 5.40 20.00
C LYS A 151 1.36 6.65 20.63
N ILE A 152 0.74 7.81 20.37
CA ILE A 152 1.12 9.09 20.99
C ILE A 152 1.06 8.99 22.52
N THR A 153 -0.02 8.42 23.07
CA THR A 153 -0.17 8.27 24.54
C THR A 153 0.84 7.28 25.13
N LYS A 154 1.25 6.26 24.36
CA LYS A 154 2.28 5.32 24.79
C LYS A 154 3.66 5.96 24.73
N GLU A 155 3.97 6.74 23.70
CA GLU A 155 5.24 7.48 23.60
C GLU A 155 5.41 8.50 24.71
N GLU A 156 4.34 9.22 25.08
CA GLU A 156 4.34 10.11 26.25
C GLU A 156 4.65 9.36 27.55
N LYS A 157 4.11 8.14 27.74
CA LYS A 157 4.39 7.30 28.93
C LYS A 157 5.74 6.58 28.87
N VAL A 158 6.24 6.28 27.69
CA VAL A 158 7.52 5.58 27.46
C VAL A 158 8.70 6.55 27.59
N SER A 159 8.47 7.86 27.41
CA SER A 159 9.48 8.91 27.65
C SER A 159 9.97 8.99 29.11
N GLU A 160 9.21 8.42 30.07
CA GLU A 160 9.65 8.32 31.46
C GLU A 160 10.38 7.01 31.79
N GLU A 161 10.30 5.95 30.97
CA GLU A 161 10.71 4.60 31.43
C GLU A 161 11.40 3.65 30.43
N SER A 162 11.79 4.05 29.21
CA SER A 162 12.61 3.12 28.40
C SER A 162 13.81 3.75 27.68
N ASN A 163 14.99 3.25 28.06
CA ASN A 163 16.12 3.08 27.16
C ASN A 163 15.73 2.07 26.07
N LEU A 164 14.94 2.50 25.08
CA LEU A 164 14.96 1.85 23.78
C LEU A 164 16.31 2.19 23.17
N ASP A 165 17.17 1.18 23.01
CA ASP A 165 18.43 1.31 22.28
C ASP A 165 18.16 2.06 20.98
N LYS A 166 18.81 3.22 20.84
CA LYS A 166 18.65 4.17 19.73
C LYS A 166 18.41 3.44 18.41
N ILE A 167 17.24 3.64 17.81
CA ILE A 167 16.98 3.27 16.41
C ILE A 167 18.15 3.85 15.60
N ILE A 168 18.93 2.98 14.97
CA ILE A 168 20.05 3.40 14.12
C ILE A 168 19.42 3.95 12.84
N GLU A 169 19.16 5.26 12.80
CA GLU A 169 18.75 5.94 11.58
C GLU A 169 19.82 5.75 10.49
N PHE A 170 19.39 5.32 9.30
CA PHE A 170 20.30 5.11 8.18
C PHE A 170 20.92 6.45 7.75
N ASN A 171 22.24 6.55 7.76
CA ASN A 171 22.92 7.80 7.43
C ASN A 171 22.94 8.05 5.90
N PHE A 172 22.13 9.00 5.44
CA PHE A 172 21.98 9.32 4.01
C PHE A 172 23.13 10.17 3.41
N ASN A 173 24.16 10.53 4.16
CA ASN A 173 25.28 11.34 3.64
C ASN A 173 26.04 10.62 2.52
N GLU A 174 26.11 9.30 2.55
CA GLU A 174 26.73 8.51 1.50
C GLU A 174 25.91 8.58 0.19
N PHE A 175 24.58 8.50 0.26
CA PHE A 175 23.71 8.66 -0.91
C PHE A 175 23.93 10.02 -1.58
N LYS A 176 23.99 11.09 -0.79
CA LYS A 176 24.26 12.44 -1.30
C LYS A 176 25.64 12.54 -1.95
N THR A 177 26.61 11.80 -1.45
CA THR A 177 27.94 11.71 -2.04
C THR A 177 27.92 10.99 -3.39
N TYR A 178 27.22 9.86 -3.52
CA TYR A 178 27.03 9.17 -4.80
C TYR A 178 26.29 10.06 -5.81
N GLU A 179 25.22 10.72 -5.37
CA GLU A 179 24.44 11.63 -6.21
C GLU A 179 25.31 12.76 -6.79
N ASN A 180 26.11 13.41 -5.95
CA ASN A 180 27.01 14.48 -6.38
C ASN A 180 28.08 13.97 -7.35
N LYS A 181 28.69 12.81 -7.07
CA LYS A 181 29.73 12.22 -7.95
C LYS A 181 29.17 11.83 -9.31
N ILE A 182 27.97 11.25 -9.36
CA ILE A 182 27.31 10.85 -10.62
C ILE A 182 26.94 12.08 -11.45
N LYS A 183 26.45 13.16 -10.83
CA LYS A 183 26.08 14.41 -11.52
C LYS A 183 27.28 15.14 -12.12
N VAL A 184 28.45 15.06 -11.48
CA VAL A 184 29.65 15.81 -11.87
C VAL A 184 30.56 15.01 -12.82
N THR A 185 30.61 13.68 -12.71
CA THR A 185 31.53 12.88 -13.52
C THR A 185 31.08 12.79 -14.99
N LYS A 186 32.04 12.95 -15.91
CA LYS A 186 31.85 12.70 -17.36
C LYS A 186 32.37 11.33 -17.78
N ASN A 187 32.96 10.57 -16.85
CA ASN A 187 33.56 9.27 -17.12
C ASN A 187 32.51 8.15 -17.07
N ILE A 188 32.16 7.61 -18.24
CA ILE A 188 31.15 6.55 -18.38
C ILE A 188 31.55 5.25 -17.65
N ALA A 189 32.85 4.95 -17.53
CA ALA A 189 33.30 3.76 -16.81
C ALA A 189 33.06 3.88 -15.30
N GLU A 190 33.26 5.07 -14.72
CA GLU A 190 32.94 5.35 -13.31
C GLU A 190 31.43 5.25 -13.06
N VAL A 191 30.60 5.82 -13.95
CA VAL A 191 29.14 5.71 -13.85
C VAL A 191 28.67 4.25 -13.87
N LYS A 192 29.30 3.40 -14.72
CA LYS A 192 29.01 1.95 -14.73
C LYS A 192 29.39 1.28 -13.42
N ASN A 193 30.52 1.65 -12.81
CA ASN A 193 30.91 1.13 -11.50
C ASN A 193 29.95 1.58 -10.39
N TYR A 194 29.57 2.86 -10.35
CA TYR A 194 28.56 3.34 -9.40
C TYR A 194 27.23 2.59 -9.55
N LYS A 195 26.78 2.34 -10.79
CA LYS A 195 25.57 1.54 -11.05
C LYS A 195 25.69 0.11 -10.49
N LYS A 196 26.85 -0.52 -10.64
CA LYS A 196 27.12 -1.88 -10.13
C LYS A 196 27.08 -1.91 -8.60
N GLU A 197 27.72 -0.95 -7.95
CA GLU A 197 27.71 -0.84 -6.48
C GLU A 197 26.30 -0.55 -5.93
N ILE A 198 25.55 0.37 -6.54
CA ILE A 198 24.14 0.63 -6.18
C ILE A 198 23.30 -0.63 -6.32
N SER A 199 23.54 -1.44 -7.36
CA SER A 199 22.80 -2.69 -7.58
C SER A 199 23.08 -3.72 -6.47
N LYS A 200 24.32 -3.79 -5.96
CA LYS A 200 24.67 -4.64 -4.82
C LYS A 200 24.02 -4.15 -3.52
N LEU A 201 24.04 -2.85 -3.27
CA LEU A 201 23.39 -2.25 -2.10
C LEU A 201 21.89 -2.54 -2.10
N LYS A 202 21.23 -2.40 -3.26
CA LYS A 202 19.82 -2.73 -3.41
C LYS A 202 19.52 -4.19 -3.03
N ALA A 203 20.35 -5.13 -3.46
CA ALA A 203 20.16 -6.54 -3.12
C ALA A 203 20.27 -6.79 -1.60
N LYS A 204 21.29 -6.22 -0.95
CA LYS A 204 21.47 -6.35 0.51
C LYS A 204 20.35 -5.71 1.32
N LEU A 205 19.84 -4.57 0.87
CA LEU A 205 18.70 -3.92 1.53
C LEU A 205 17.43 -4.76 1.42
N LEU A 206 17.23 -5.44 0.30
CA LEU A 206 16.11 -6.36 0.11
C LEU A 206 16.22 -7.59 1.02
N GLU A 207 17.42 -8.18 1.17
CA GLU A 207 17.66 -9.26 2.13
C GLU A 207 17.38 -8.82 3.59
N LEU A 208 17.74 -7.58 3.95
CA LEU A 208 17.43 -7.03 5.27
C LEU A 208 15.93 -6.81 5.48
N GLU A 209 15.22 -6.36 4.45
CA GLU A 209 13.76 -6.20 4.46
C GLU A 209 13.06 -7.54 4.67
N GLU A 210 13.51 -8.60 3.99
CA GLU A 210 13.01 -9.96 4.18
C GLU A 210 13.21 -10.45 5.62
N LEU A 211 14.40 -10.24 6.20
CA LEU A 211 14.67 -10.58 7.62
C LEU A 211 13.76 -9.83 8.60
N CYS A 212 13.46 -8.56 8.32
CA CYS A 212 12.49 -7.80 9.12
C CYS A 212 11.10 -8.41 9.04
N ASN A 213 10.64 -8.74 7.83
CA ASN A 213 9.32 -9.33 7.60
C ASN A 213 9.18 -10.68 8.30
N GLU A 214 10.17 -11.57 8.18
CA GLU A 214 10.19 -12.85 8.90
C GLU A 214 10.04 -12.67 10.41
N LYS A 215 10.74 -11.68 10.99
CA LYS A 215 10.69 -11.42 12.42
C LYS A 215 9.35 -10.82 12.87
N ILE A 216 8.73 -9.99 12.03
CA ILE A 216 7.38 -9.47 12.25
C ILE A 216 6.36 -10.61 12.22
N GLU A 217 6.43 -11.49 11.21
CA GLU A 217 5.54 -12.65 11.08
C GLU A 217 5.66 -13.62 12.27
N LEU A 218 6.88 -13.89 12.74
CA LEU A 218 7.12 -14.72 13.93
C LEU A 218 6.48 -14.10 15.18
N SER A 219 6.63 -12.79 15.39
CA SER A 219 6.02 -12.08 16.52
C SER A 219 4.48 -12.13 16.46
N ILE A 220 3.89 -11.95 15.27
CA ILE A 220 2.44 -12.08 15.06
C ILE A 220 1.95 -13.49 15.42
N ASN A 221 2.68 -14.53 14.99
CA ASN A 221 2.32 -15.92 15.26
C ASN A 221 2.45 -16.28 16.75
N GLU A 222 3.45 -15.77 17.46
CA GLU A 222 3.60 -15.95 18.92
C GLU A 222 2.48 -15.25 19.71
N HIS A 223 2.03 -14.08 19.25
CA HIS A 223 0.89 -13.37 19.85
C HIS A 223 -0.45 -14.07 19.60
N ASN A 224 -0.62 -14.73 18.44
CA ASN A 224 -1.83 -15.52 18.13
C ASN A 224 -1.92 -16.82 18.94
N LEU A 225 -0.79 -17.40 19.35
CA LEU A 225 -0.76 -18.60 20.21
C LEU A 225 -1.13 -18.33 21.68
N LYS A 226 -1.10 -17.07 22.14
CA LYS A 226 -1.45 -16.67 23.52
C LYS A 226 -2.94 -16.35 23.71
N LEU A 227 -3.75 -16.44 22.66
CA LEU A 227 -5.19 -16.16 22.66
C LEU A 227 -6.08 -17.42 22.69
N TYR A 228 -5.49 -18.60 22.91
CA TYR A 228 -6.20 -19.87 23.16
C TYR A 228 -5.92 -20.40 24.56
#